data_AF-A0A1D7XQI7-F1
#
_entry.id   AF-A0A1D7XQI7-F1
#
_cell.length_a   1.000
_cell.length_b   1.000
_cell.length_c   1.000
_cell.angle_alpha   90.00
_cell.angle_beta   90.00
_cell.angle_gamma   90.00
#
_symmetry.space_group_name_H-M   'P 1'
#
loop_
_entity.id
_entity.type
_entity.pdbx_description
1 polymer ?
#
loop_
_entity_poly.entity_id
_entity_poly.type
_entity_poly.pdbx_seq_one_letter_code
_entity_poly.pdbx_strand_id
1 'polypeptide(L)'
;MNNRTYLNFNSAFYKKALEISYLSKKISDYLNTDLSVLSDDGTENPNIYFSGDIIQQSVSLSSEVLKAQQTTKASQKYVHAHTLEWLTYRMTQSCKRLSKCNSDGRDFILILKKEIKKFKKLQKQWVLSL
;
A
#
# COMPACT_ATOMS: atom_id res chain seq x y z
N MET A 1 26.63 -8.95 17.91
CA MET A 1 25.33 -8.28 17.65
C MET A 1 24.41 -9.29 16.96
N ASN A 2 23.18 -9.48 17.47
CA ASN A 2 22.33 -10.64 17.20
C ASN A 2 21.68 -10.65 15.79
N ASN A 3 22.07 -11.63 14.95
CA ASN A 3 21.45 -11.91 13.63
C ASN A 3 19.94 -12.23 13.70
N ARG A 4 19.39 -12.60 14.87
CA ARG A 4 17.96 -12.91 15.02
C ARG A 4 17.04 -11.70 14.85
N THR A 5 17.48 -10.49 15.21
CA THR A 5 16.63 -9.30 15.17
C THR A 5 16.40 -8.82 13.72
N TYR A 6 17.41 -8.92 12.85
CA TYR A 6 17.34 -8.56 11.42
C TYR A 6 16.41 -9.49 10.62
N LEU A 7 16.45 -10.80 10.88
CA LEU A 7 15.54 -11.78 10.26
C LEU A 7 14.08 -11.56 10.66
N ASN A 8 13.82 -11.21 11.92
CA ASN A 8 12.46 -11.03 12.43
C ASN A 8 11.82 -9.71 11.94
N PHE A 9 12.61 -8.63 11.85
CA PHE A 9 12.17 -7.33 11.36
C PHE A 9 11.82 -7.34 9.87
N ASN A 10 12.63 -8.03 9.06
CA ASN A 10 12.32 -8.29 7.66
C ASN A 10 10.97 -9.03 7.52
N SER A 11 10.69 -9.98 8.41
CA SER A 11 9.42 -10.70 8.38
C SER A 11 8.21 -9.79 8.68
N ALA A 12 8.29 -8.88 9.66
CA ALA A 12 7.18 -8.01 10.04
C ALA A 12 6.91 -6.94 8.96
N PHE A 13 7.97 -6.36 8.39
CA PHE A 13 7.85 -5.32 7.38
C PHE A 13 7.23 -5.87 6.08
N TYR A 14 7.70 -7.03 5.62
CA TYR A 14 7.14 -7.70 4.44
C TYR A 14 5.72 -8.22 4.66
N LYS A 15 5.44 -8.85 5.81
CA LYS A 15 4.07 -9.29 6.16
C LYS A 15 3.08 -8.12 6.14
N LYS A 16 3.48 -6.94 6.64
CA LYS A 16 2.63 -5.75 6.59
C LYS A 16 2.36 -5.28 5.16
N ALA A 17 3.33 -5.39 4.25
CA ALA A 17 3.11 -5.11 2.84
C ALA A 17 2.07 -6.07 2.22
N LEU A 18 2.17 -7.37 2.52
CA LEU A 18 1.22 -8.38 2.05
C LEU A 18 -0.20 -8.16 2.59
N GLU A 19 -0.32 -7.77 3.87
CA GLU A 19 -1.60 -7.42 4.48
C GLU A 19 -2.25 -6.21 3.79
N ILE A 20 -1.45 -5.19 3.47
CA ILE A 20 -1.90 -4.04 2.67
C ILE A 20 -2.37 -4.51 1.29
N SER A 21 -1.64 -5.39 0.60
CA SER A 21 -2.07 -5.93 -0.70
C SER A 21 -3.39 -6.70 -0.62
N TYR A 22 -3.56 -7.52 0.41
CA TYR A 22 -4.79 -8.25 0.66
C TYR A 22 -5.98 -7.30 0.89
N LEU A 23 -5.82 -6.32 1.78
CA LEU A 23 -6.85 -5.33 2.07
C LEU A 23 -7.19 -4.48 0.85
N SER A 24 -6.18 -4.00 0.10
CA SER A 24 -6.38 -3.26 -1.14
C SER A 24 -7.27 -4.04 -2.13
N LYS A 25 -7.00 -5.34 -2.30
CA LYS A 25 -7.81 -6.20 -3.17
C LYS A 25 -9.26 -6.30 -2.68
N LYS A 26 -9.46 -6.62 -1.40
CA LYS A 26 -10.82 -6.76 -0.83
C LYS A 26 -11.64 -5.47 -0.90
N ILE A 27 -10.99 -4.33 -0.65
CA ILE A 27 -11.63 -3.02 -0.76
C ILE A 27 -11.97 -2.71 -2.22
N SER A 28 -11.05 -2.99 -3.15
CA SER A 28 -11.31 -2.77 -4.56
C SER A 28 -12.42 -3.66 -5.10
N ASP A 29 -12.48 -4.94 -4.69
CA ASP A 29 -13.57 -5.86 -5.08
C ASP A 29 -14.94 -5.30 -4.64
N TYR A 30 -15.02 -4.78 -3.43
CA TYR A 30 -16.22 -4.13 -2.90
C TYR A 30 -16.56 -2.86 -3.68
N LEU A 31 -15.61 -1.92 -3.78
CA LEU A 31 -15.80 -0.64 -4.48
C LEU A 31 -16.18 -0.83 -5.95
N ASN A 32 -15.65 -1.85 -6.61
CA ASN A 32 -15.99 -2.15 -8.00
C ASN A 32 -17.49 -2.45 -8.14
N THR A 33 -18.08 -3.16 -7.18
CA THR A 33 -19.53 -3.45 -7.18
C THR A 33 -20.37 -2.17 -7.15
N ASP A 34 -19.92 -1.15 -6.40
CA ASP A 34 -20.65 0.11 -6.27
C ASP A 34 -20.34 1.11 -7.39
N LEU A 35 -19.13 1.08 -7.94
CA LEU A 35 -18.63 2.11 -8.85
C LEU A 35 -18.61 1.69 -10.33
N SER A 36 -18.84 0.41 -10.66
CA SER A 36 -18.82 -0.09 -12.05
C SER A 36 -20.09 0.20 -12.83
N VAL A 37 -21.16 0.61 -12.17
CA VAL A 37 -22.42 0.95 -12.84
C VAL A 37 -22.23 2.26 -13.61
N LEU A 38 -22.57 2.25 -14.90
CA LEU A 38 -22.56 3.45 -15.73
C LEU A 38 -23.69 4.40 -15.30
N SER A 39 -23.42 5.70 -15.42
CA SER A 39 -24.45 6.72 -15.26
C SER A 39 -25.47 6.66 -16.41
N ASP A 40 -26.59 7.36 -16.27
CA ASP A 40 -27.66 7.39 -17.30
C ASP A 40 -27.17 7.91 -18.66
N ASP A 41 -26.11 8.73 -18.69
CA ASP A 41 -25.46 9.24 -19.90
C ASP A 41 -24.37 8.30 -20.46
N GLY A 42 -24.19 7.12 -19.86
CA GLY A 42 -23.19 6.13 -20.25
C GLY A 42 -21.77 6.39 -19.73
N THR A 43 -21.57 7.41 -18.89
CA THR A 43 -20.24 7.72 -18.33
C THR A 43 -19.90 6.85 -17.11
N GLU A 44 -18.61 6.51 -16.99
CA GLU A 44 -18.09 5.77 -15.84
C GLU A 44 -17.88 6.68 -14.61
N ASN A 45 -18.00 6.10 -13.41
CA ASN A 45 -17.60 6.80 -12.21
C ASN A 45 -16.06 6.92 -12.15
N PRO A 46 -15.48 8.14 -12.19
CA PRO A 46 -14.02 8.31 -12.25
C PRO A 46 -13.29 7.78 -11.02
N ASN A 47 -14.00 7.55 -9.90
CA ASN A 47 -13.38 6.97 -8.71
C ASN A 47 -12.99 5.50 -8.88
N ILE A 48 -13.57 4.78 -9.87
CA ILE A 48 -13.28 3.37 -10.12
C ILE A 48 -11.79 3.14 -10.40
N TYR A 49 -11.13 4.07 -11.11
CA TYR A 49 -9.70 3.99 -11.41
C TYR A 49 -8.82 4.04 -10.16
N PHE A 50 -9.24 4.76 -9.12
CA PHE A 50 -8.50 4.81 -7.87
C PHE A 50 -8.57 3.48 -7.09
N SER A 51 -9.59 2.66 -7.33
CA SER A 51 -9.66 1.29 -6.78
C SER A 51 -8.61 0.38 -7.43
N GLY A 52 -8.41 0.49 -8.75
CA GLY A 52 -7.31 -0.20 -9.45
C GLY A 52 -5.93 0.30 -9.00
N ASP A 53 -5.78 1.61 -8.79
CA ASP A 53 -4.55 2.20 -8.29
C ASP A 53 -4.10 1.60 -6.95
N ILE A 54 -5.01 1.43 -5.98
CA ILE A 54 -4.63 0.89 -4.66
C ILE A 54 -4.19 -0.58 -4.74
N ILE A 55 -4.70 -1.36 -5.70
CA ILE A 55 -4.19 -2.71 -5.98
C ILE A 55 -2.78 -2.60 -6.54
N GLN A 56 -2.60 -1.90 -7.67
CA GLN A 56 -1.33 -1.84 -8.36
C GLN A 56 -0.21 -1.31 -7.46
N GLN A 57 -0.48 -0.24 -6.73
CA GLN A 57 0.49 0.36 -5.82
C GLN A 57 0.82 -0.56 -4.64
N SER A 58 -0.15 -1.33 -4.12
CA SER A 58 0.11 -2.30 -3.05
C SER A 58 0.98 -3.49 -3.51
N VAL A 59 0.78 -3.97 -4.73
CA VAL A 59 1.62 -5.01 -5.33
C VAL A 59 3.04 -4.49 -5.51
N SER A 60 3.19 -3.28 -6.09
CA SER A 60 4.49 -2.62 -6.20
C SER A 60 5.16 -2.42 -4.84
N LEU A 61 4.41 -2.06 -3.79
CA LEU A 61 4.93 -1.92 -2.44
C LEU A 61 5.52 -3.24 -1.91
N SER A 62 4.78 -4.34 -2.01
CA SER A 62 5.27 -5.67 -1.58
C SER A 62 6.49 -6.14 -2.36
N SER A 63 6.52 -5.91 -3.67
CA SER A 63 7.65 -6.25 -4.54
C SER A 63 8.91 -5.47 -4.16
N GLU A 64 8.75 -4.17 -3.89
CA GLU A 64 9.86 -3.30 -3.53
C GLU A 64 10.45 -3.65 -2.16
N VAL A 65 9.61 -4.03 -1.19
CA VAL A 65 10.10 -4.55 0.11
C VAL A 65 10.94 -5.81 -0.09
N LEU A 66 10.50 -6.74 -0.92
CA LEU A 66 11.27 -7.96 -1.20
C LEU A 66 12.63 -7.65 -1.83
N LYS A 67 12.67 -6.74 -2.81
CA LYS A 67 13.94 -6.28 -3.41
C LYS A 67 14.85 -5.64 -2.36
N ALA A 68 14.31 -4.76 -1.52
CA ALA A 68 15.07 -4.11 -0.44
C ALA A 68 15.70 -5.11 0.53
N GLN A 69 15.03 -6.24 0.78
CA GLN A 69 15.54 -7.33 1.64
C GLN A 69 16.66 -8.12 0.99
N GLN A 70 16.58 -8.34 -0.33
CA GLN A 70 17.59 -9.07 -1.10
C GLN A 70 18.84 -8.22 -1.38
N THR A 71 18.70 -6.90 -1.39
CA THR A 71 19.82 -5.96 -1.58
C THR A 71 20.78 -6.01 -0.39
N THR A 72 22.06 -6.23 -0.65
CA THR A 72 23.10 -6.26 0.39
C THR A 72 23.76 -4.90 0.60
N LYS A 73 23.96 -4.14 -0.48
CA LYS A 73 24.65 -2.84 -0.45
C LYS A 73 23.80 -1.76 0.23
N ALA A 74 24.30 -1.18 1.31
CA ALA A 74 23.59 -0.16 2.09
C ALA A 74 23.13 1.04 1.24
N SER A 75 23.99 1.56 0.34
CA SER A 75 23.63 2.70 -0.52
C SER A 75 22.41 2.41 -1.42
N GLN A 76 22.25 1.17 -1.88
CA GLN A 76 21.09 0.76 -2.69
C GLN A 76 19.84 0.57 -1.81
N LYS A 77 19.99 0.18 -0.54
CA LYS A 77 18.86 0.12 0.40
C LYS A 77 18.22 1.49 0.64
N TYR A 78 19.00 2.57 0.64
CA TYR A 78 18.46 3.93 0.71
C TYR A 78 17.63 4.30 -0.53
N VAL A 79 18.00 3.80 -1.72
CA VAL A 79 17.18 3.98 -2.94
C VAL A 79 15.84 3.28 -2.78
N HIS A 80 15.84 2.02 -2.33
CA HIS A 80 14.59 1.30 -2.04
C HIS A 80 13.73 2.00 -0.98
N ALA A 81 14.35 2.58 0.05
CA ALA A 81 13.64 3.35 1.07
C ALA A 81 12.91 4.55 0.46
N HIS A 82 13.54 5.29 -0.45
CA HIS A 82 12.90 6.40 -1.15
C HIS A 82 11.75 5.93 -2.06
N THR A 83 11.93 4.82 -2.78
CA THR A 83 10.85 4.22 -3.60
C THR A 83 9.65 3.85 -2.73
N LEU A 84 9.88 3.21 -1.58
CA LEU A 84 8.81 2.83 -0.64
C LEU A 84 8.10 4.05 -0.05
N GLU A 85 8.82 5.13 0.23
CA GLU A 85 8.21 6.39 0.67
C GLU A 85 7.27 6.96 -0.40
N TRP A 86 7.71 6.97 -1.66
CA TRP A 86 6.90 7.46 -2.77
C TRP A 86 5.67 6.58 -3.04
N LEU A 87 5.82 5.25 -2.98
CA LEU A 87 4.70 4.31 -3.13
C LEU A 87 3.65 4.50 -2.02
N THR A 88 4.08 4.60 -0.76
CA THR A 88 3.15 4.83 0.36
C THR A 88 2.48 6.20 0.30
N TYR A 89 3.18 7.23 -0.21
CA TYR A 89 2.59 8.53 -0.50
C TYR A 89 1.48 8.41 -1.54
N ARG A 90 1.74 7.76 -2.69
CA ARG A 90 0.73 7.56 -3.75
C ARG A 90 -0.49 6.80 -3.24
N MET A 91 -0.29 5.71 -2.50
CA MET A 91 -1.38 4.95 -1.89
C MET A 91 -2.22 5.82 -0.96
N THR A 92 -1.57 6.69 -0.18
CA THR A 92 -2.28 7.63 0.70
C THR A 92 -3.14 8.61 -0.12
N GLN A 93 -2.67 9.07 -1.28
CA GLN A 93 -3.45 9.96 -2.14
C GLN A 93 -4.64 9.23 -2.81
N SER A 94 -4.44 8.02 -3.32
CA SER A 94 -5.54 7.21 -3.87
C SER A 94 -6.59 6.91 -2.79
N CYS A 95 -6.17 6.57 -1.56
CA CYS A 95 -7.08 6.45 -0.41
C CYS A 95 -7.83 7.75 -0.10
N LYS A 96 -7.19 8.92 -0.15
CA LYS A 96 -7.86 10.21 0.09
C LYS A 96 -8.95 10.50 -0.95
N ARG A 97 -8.74 10.12 -2.21
CA ARG A 97 -9.73 10.26 -3.28
C ARG A 97 -10.90 9.30 -3.07
N LEU A 98 -10.60 8.02 -2.81
CA LEU A 98 -11.62 7.00 -2.50
C LEU A 98 -12.41 7.29 -1.23
N SER A 99 -11.84 7.99 -0.25
CA SER A 99 -12.59 8.41 0.95
C SER A 99 -13.76 9.36 0.64
N LYS A 100 -13.80 9.94 -0.56
CA LYS A 100 -14.84 10.88 -1.02
C LYS A 100 -15.82 10.25 -2.02
N CYS A 101 -15.65 8.97 -2.37
CA CYS A 101 -16.53 8.32 -3.33
C CYS A 101 -17.92 8.03 -2.70
N ASN A 102 -18.92 7.89 -3.57
CA ASN A 102 -20.28 7.55 -3.18
C ASN A 102 -20.46 6.03 -3.05
N SER A 103 -19.80 5.46 -2.05
CA SER A 103 -19.85 4.03 -1.74
C SER A 103 -19.70 3.84 -0.23
N ASP A 104 -20.43 2.88 0.33
CA ASP A 104 -20.26 2.47 1.73
C ASP A 104 -18.88 1.84 1.97
N GLY A 105 -18.22 1.38 0.91
CA GLY A 105 -16.86 0.87 0.93
C GLY A 105 -15.80 1.91 1.33
N ARG A 106 -16.16 3.21 1.36
CA ARG A 106 -15.28 4.29 1.83
C ARG A 106 -14.85 4.10 3.29
N ASP A 107 -15.64 3.43 4.12
CA ASP A 107 -15.29 3.21 5.53
C ASP A 107 -14.12 2.23 5.68
N PHE A 108 -14.01 1.26 4.76
CA PHE A 108 -12.86 0.35 4.72
C PHE A 108 -11.56 1.06 4.30
N ILE A 109 -11.64 2.19 3.59
CA ILE A 109 -10.46 3.00 3.26
C ILE A 109 -9.79 3.55 4.53
N LEU A 110 -10.55 3.82 5.60
CA LEU A 110 -9.97 4.23 6.88
C LEU A 110 -9.11 3.12 7.48
N ILE A 111 -9.49 1.86 7.29
CA ILE A 111 -8.71 0.69 7.73
C ILE A 111 -7.40 0.62 6.93
N LEU A 112 -7.49 0.71 5.59
CA LEU A 112 -6.30 0.71 4.73
C LEU A 112 -5.31 1.84 5.09
N LYS A 113 -5.81 3.05 5.34
CA LYS A 113 -4.98 4.19 5.79
C LYS A 113 -4.28 3.91 7.12
N LYS A 114 -4.94 3.23 8.07
CA LYS A 114 -4.32 2.83 9.34
C LYS A 114 -3.18 1.83 9.11
N GLU A 115 -3.38 0.86 8.22
CA GLU A 115 -2.33 -0.13 7.89
C GLU A 115 -1.15 0.50 7.16
N ILE A 116 -1.38 1.43 6.21
CA ILE A 116 -0.31 2.21 5.58
C ILE A 116 0.48 3.01 6.64
N LYS A 117 -0.21 3.62 7.62
CA LYS A 117 0.47 4.35 8.70
C LYS A 117 1.35 3.43 9.55
N LYS A 118 0.91 2.20 9.83
CA LYS A 118 1.71 1.19 10.53
C LYS A 118 2.92 0.77 9.69
N PHE A 119 2.73 0.54 8.39
CA PHE A 119 3.81 0.23 7.45
C PHE A 119 4.88 1.33 7.44
N LYS A 120 4.49 2.61 7.35
CA LYS A 120 5.44 3.75 7.39
C LYS A 120 6.27 3.79 8.68
N LYS A 121 5.70 3.38 9.82
CA LYS A 121 6.45 3.26 11.08
C LYS A 121 7.51 2.16 11.00
N LEU A 122 7.14 0.99 10.47
CA LEU A 122 8.08 -0.12 10.24
C LEU A 122 9.18 0.28 9.25
N GLN A 123 8.83 0.96 8.17
CA GLN A 123 9.80 1.50 7.20
C GLN A 123 10.80 2.45 7.88
N LYS A 124 10.32 3.39 8.70
CA LYS A 124 11.20 4.32 9.43
C LYS A 124 12.17 3.57 10.34
N GLN A 125 11.69 2.55 11.07
CA GLN A 125 12.54 1.73 11.93
C GLN A 125 13.56 0.92 11.12
N TRP A 126 13.16 0.37 9.97
CA TRP A 126 14.06 -0.32 9.06
C TRP A 126 15.17 0.61 8.55
N VAL A 127 14.83 1.82 8.09
CA VAL A 127 15.81 2.82 7.62
C VAL A 127 16.82 3.19 8.71
N LEU A 128 16.38 3.35 9.97
CA LEU A 128 17.27 3.64 11.10
C LEU A 128 18.22 2.49 11.44
N SER A 129 17.96 1.28 10.93
CA SER A 129 18.79 0.09 11.14
C SER A 129 19.75 -0.24 9.98
N LEU A 130 19.72 0.57 8.91
CA LEU A 130 20.57 0.45 7.71
C LEU A 130 21.97 1.02 7.96
#